data_AF-A0A819WXV8-F1
#
_entry.id   AF-A0A819WXV8-F1
#
_cell.length_a   1.000
_cell.length_b   1.000
_cell.length_c   1.000
_cell.angle_alpha   90.00
_cell.angle_beta   90.00
_cell.angle_gamma   90.00
#
_symmetry.space_group_name_H-M   'P 1'
#
loop_
_entity.id
_entity.type
_entity.pdbx_description
1 polymer ?
#
loop_
_entity_poly.entity_id
_entity_poly.type
_entity_poly.pdbx_seq_one_letter_code
_entity_poly.pdbx_strand_id
1 'polypeptide(L)'
;MNILLTRELKTCFEQLSIDKTCRVVVLTGAGKAFTSGIDVKYLSTVALGELSQIDDSARKALHLRRMIKRTQSCLRAVDQVNSN
;
A
#
# COMPACT_ATOMS: atom_id res chain seq x y z
N MET A 1 8.38 -0.67 3.21
CA MET A 1 7.05 -0.23 2.75
C MET A 1 6.27 0.27 3.93
N ASN A 2 6.05 1.58 4.00
CA ASN A 2 5.19 2.23 4.98
C ASN A 2 3.92 2.75 4.29
N ILE A 3 2.99 3.31 5.06
CA ILE A 3 1.71 3.81 4.53
C ILE A 3 1.86 4.94 3.51
N LEU A 4 2.92 5.74 3.61
CA LEU A 4 3.17 6.86 2.70
C LEU A 4 3.47 6.32 1.29
N LEU A 5 4.44 5.41 1.19
CA LEU A 5 4.81 4.78 -0.08
C LEU A 5 3.62 4.06 -0.74
N THR A 6 2.80 3.36 0.05
CA THR A 6 1.57 2.73 -0.45
C THR A 6 0.63 3.76 -1.08
N ARG A 7 0.41 4.91 -0.43
CA ARG A 7 -0.48 5.95 -0.95
C ARG A 7 0.07 6.59 -2.22
N GLU A 8 1.36 6.90 -2.25
CA GLU A 8 2.02 7.51 -3.40
C GLU A 8 1.99 6.58 -4.62
N LEU A 9 2.30 5.29 -4.43
CA LEU A 9 2.20 4.30 -5.51
C LEU A 9 0.77 4.19 -6.04
N LYS A 10 -0.23 4.14 -5.16
CA LYS A 10 -1.64 4.13 -5.58
C LYS A 10 -1.95 5.34 -6.46
N THR A 11 -1.63 6.55 -6.01
CA THR A 11 -1.89 7.79 -6.76
C THR A 11 -1.17 7.79 -8.10
N CYS A 12 0.09 7.35 -8.15
CA CYS A 12 0.87 7.28 -9.37
C CYS A 12 0.24 6.32 -10.39
N PHE A 13 -0.12 5.10 -9.99
CA PHE A 13 -0.75 4.14 -10.90
C PHE A 13 -2.18 4.54 -11.31
N GLU A 14 -2.94 5.20 -10.43
CA GLU A 14 -4.24 5.78 -10.80
C GLU A 14 -4.09 6.85 -11.88
N GLN A 15 -3.07 7.72 -11.79
CA GLN A 15 -2.78 8.70 -12.83
C GLN A 15 -2.34 8.05 -14.14
N LEU A 16 -1.48 7.03 -14.07
CA LEU A 16 -1.04 6.29 -15.26
C LEU A 16 -2.17 5.52 -15.94
N SER A 17 -3.19 5.07 -15.19
CA SER A 17 -4.34 4.33 -15.74
C SER A 17 -5.18 5.12 -16.75
N ILE A 18 -5.15 6.46 -16.66
CA ILE A 18 -5.88 7.35 -17.57
C ILE A 18 -4.97 7.96 -18.65
N ASP A 19 -3.65 7.81 -18.54
CA ASP A 19 -2.69 8.29 -19.52
C ASP A 19 -2.60 7.32 -20.71
N LYS A 20 -3.24 7.68 -21.82
CA LYS A 20 -3.25 6.88 -23.05
C LYS A 20 -1.91 6.87 -23.81
N THR A 21 -0.95 7.71 -23.43
CA THR A 21 0.38 7.77 -24.05
C THR A 21 1.35 6.77 -23.42
N CYS A 22 1.14 6.43 -22.15
CA CYS A 22 1.94 5.44 -21.43
C CYS A 22 1.49 4.01 -21.80
N ARG A 23 2.40 3.20 -22.32
CA ARG A 23 2.12 1.80 -22.72
C ARG A 23 2.77 0.76 -21.81
N VAL A 24 3.86 1.14 -21.16
CA VAL A 24 4.68 0.26 -20.34
C VAL A 24 5.16 1.05 -19.14
N VAL A 25 4.99 0.48 -17.95
CA VAL A 25 5.51 1.02 -16.69
C VAL A 25 6.58 0.07 -16.18
N VAL A 26 7.77 0.60 -15.90
CA VAL A 26 8.86 -0.16 -15.27
C VAL A 26 9.04 0.36 -13.85
N LEU A 27 8.68 -0.46 -12.87
CA LEU A 27 8.91 -0.14 -11.45
C LEU A 27 10.26 -0.70 -11.01
N THR A 28 11.14 0.17 -10.52
CA THR A 28 12.46 -0.22 -10.00
C THR A 28 12.65 0.30 -8.57
N GLY A 29 13.60 -0.29 -7.85
CA GLY A 29 14.02 0.20 -6.54
C GLY A 29 15.43 0.78 -6.63
N ALA A 30 15.64 1.93 -6.00
CA ALA A 30 16.95 2.57 -5.97
C ALA A 30 17.92 1.82 -5.04
N GLY A 31 19.18 1.71 -5.46
CA GLY A 31 20.25 1.12 -4.64
C GLY A 31 20.43 -0.39 -4.84
N LYS A 32 20.83 -1.10 -3.78
CA LYS A 32 21.29 -2.51 -3.86
C LYS A 32 20.16 -3.53 -3.94
N ALA A 33 18.93 -3.14 -3.65
CA ALA A 33 17.78 -4.03 -3.61
C ALA A 33 16.52 -3.28 -4.04
N PHE A 34 15.57 -4.01 -4.63
CA PHE A 34 14.28 -3.46 -5.03
C PHE A 34 13.48 -2.93 -3.83
N THR A 35 13.34 -3.76 -2.79
CA THR A 35 12.69 -3.43 -1.52
C THR A 35 13.13 -4.39 -0.43
N SER A 36 13.21 -3.93 0.82
CA SER A 36 13.37 -4.79 2.00
C SER A 36 12.02 -5.27 2.58
N GLY A 37 10.92 -5.03 1.86
CA GLY A 37 9.58 -5.41 2.31
C GLY A 37 8.94 -4.37 3.22
N ILE A 38 8.09 -4.80 4.16
CA ILE A 38 7.38 -3.90 5.08
C ILE A 38 8.36 -3.18 6.02
N ASP A 39 8.07 -1.90 6.29
CA ASP A 39 8.83 -1.17 7.31
C ASP A 39 8.43 -1.71 8.69
N VAL A 40 9.38 -2.38 9.37
CA VAL A 40 9.14 -3.03 10.66
C VAL A 40 8.78 -2.00 11.74
N LYS A 41 9.35 -0.79 11.69
CA LYS A 41 9.00 0.29 12.62
C LYS A 41 7.56 0.70 12.41
N TYR A 42 7.14 0.93 11.16
CA TYR A 42 5.74 1.21 10.81
C TYR A 42 4.78 0.10 11.29
N LEU A 43 5.12 -1.17 11.05
CA LEU A 43 4.32 -2.32 11.50
C LEU A 43 4.17 -2.33 13.03
N SER A 44 5.26 -2.11 13.76
CA SER A 44 5.23 -2.13 15.22
C SER A 44 4.41 -0.97 15.81
N THR A 45 4.61 0.26 15.32
CA THR A 45 4.03 1.46 15.95
C THR A 45 2.62 1.76 15.49
N VAL A 46 2.38 1.73 14.18
CA VAL A 46 1.09 2.12 13.61
C VAL A 46 0.16 0.92 13.57
N ALA A 47 0.64 -0.23 13.07
CA ALA A 47 -0.25 -1.36 12.89
C ALA A 47 -0.56 -2.06 14.21
N LEU A 48 0.46 -2.47 14.97
CA LEU A 48 0.27 -3.22 16.21
C LEU A 48 -0.02 -2.31 17.41
N GLY A 49 0.61 -1.14 17.48
CA GLY A 49 0.41 -0.16 18.55
C GLY A 49 -1.00 0.44 18.59
N GLU A 50 -1.61 0.77 17.44
CA GLU A 50 -3.01 1.23 17.42
C GLU A 50 -3.99 0.11 17.79
N LEU A 51 -3.72 -1.11 17.32
CA LEU A 51 -4.56 -2.28 17.61
C LEU A 51 -4.51 -2.71 19.08
N SER A 52 -3.45 -2.37 19.82
CA SER A 52 -3.36 -2.67 21.25
C SER A 52 -4.23 -1.75 22.11
N GLN A 53 -4.66 -0.59 21.58
CA GLN A 53 -5.54 0.36 22.29
C GLN A 53 -7.03 0.07 22.11
N ILE A 54 -7.38 -0.99 21.36
CA ILE A 54 -8.77 -1.38 21.08
C ILE A 54 -9.09 -2.65 21.86
N ASP A 55 -9.91 -2.51 22.91
CA ASP A 55 -10.31 -3.64 23.77
C ASP A 55 -11.32 -4.58 23.09
N ASP A 56 -12.25 -4.02 22.31
CA ASP A 56 -13.28 -4.79 21.63
C ASP A 56 -12.71 -5.54 20.41
N SER A 57 -12.82 -6.86 20.42
CA SER A 57 -12.25 -7.75 19.40
C SER A 57 -12.84 -7.52 18.01
N ALA A 58 -14.14 -7.20 17.91
CA ALA A 58 -14.81 -6.91 16.65
C ALA A 58 -14.32 -5.58 16.04
N ARG A 59 -14.19 -4.53 16.85
CA ARG A 59 -13.61 -3.24 16.44
C ARG A 59 -12.15 -3.40 16.02
N LYS A 60 -11.38 -4.20 16.75
CA LYS A 60 -9.97 -4.51 16.42
C LYS A 60 -9.86 -5.21 15.06
N ALA A 61 -10.68 -6.22 14.81
CA ALA A 61 -10.74 -6.91 13.53
C ALA A 61 -11.15 -5.97 12.38
N LEU A 62 -12.12 -5.08 12.62
CA LEU A 62 -12.54 -4.08 11.63
C LEU A 62 -11.41 -3.08 11.31
N HIS A 63 -10.69 -2.59 12.32
CA HIS A 63 -9.55 -1.69 12.15
C HIS A 63 -8.43 -2.35 11.35
N LEU A 64 -8.05 -3.58 11.73
CA LEU A 64 -7.06 -4.37 11.00
C LEU A 64 -7.47 -4.60 9.54
N ARG A 65 -8.74 -4.98 9.29
CA ARG A 65 -9.26 -5.16 7.94
C ARG A 65 -9.16 -3.88 7.10
N ARG A 66 -9.47 -2.71 7.68
CA ARG A 66 -9.32 -1.40 7.00
C ARG A 66 -7.87 -1.11 6.65
N MET A 67 -6.95 -1.39 7.56
CA MET A 67 -5.51 -1.19 7.35
C MET A 67 -4.96 -2.11 6.26
N ILE A 68 -5.33 -3.39 6.28
CA ILE A 68 -5.00 -4.35 5.22
C ILE A 68 -5.51 -3.86 3.87
N LYS A 69 -6.77 -3.42 3.79
CA LYS A 69 -7.36 -2.90 2.53
C LYS A 69 -6.66 -1.65 2.02
N ARG A 70 -6.26 -0.73 2.91
CA ARG A 70 -5.46 0.44 2.54
C ARG A 70 -4.11 0.02 1.97
N THR A 71 -3.43 -0.92 2.60
CA THR A 71 -2.13 -1.43 2.12
C THR A 71 -2.25 -2.14 0.77
N GLN A 72 -3.30 -2.95 0.60
CA GLN A 72 -3.57 -3.67 -0.67
C GLN A 72 -3.97 -2.73 -1.82
N SER A 73 -4.40 -1.50 -1.54
CA SER A 73 -4.91 -0.59 -2.58
C SER A 73 -3.85 -0.19 -3.60
N CYS A 74 -2.57 -0.11 -3.23
CA CYS A 74 -1.51 0.24 -4.16
C CYS A 74 -1.25 -0.87 -5.18
N LEU A 75 -1.27 -2.13 -4.75
CA LEU A 75 -1.09 -3.28 -5.64
C LEU A 75 -2.27 -3.42 -6.61
N ARG A 76 -3.49 -3.18 -6.13
CA ARG A 76 -4.69 -3.17 -6.98
C ARG A 76 -4.64 -2.08 -8.05
N ALA A 77 -4.07 -0.92 -7.73
CA ALA A 77 -3.93 0.15 -8.71
C ALA A 77 -3.01 -0.27 -9.87
N VAL A 78 -1.98 -1.09 -9.60
CA VAL A 78 -1.12 -1.67 -10.65
C VAL A 78 -1.95 -2.54 -11.61
N ASP A 79 -2.78 -3.44 -11.07
CA ASP A 79 -3.63 -4.34 -11.87
C ASP A 79 -4.63 -3.56 -12.75
N GLN A 80 -5.08 -2.38 -12.29
CA GLN A 80 -6.09 -1.58 -12.98
C GLN A 80 -5.56 -0.76 -14.15
N VAL A 81 -4.25 -0.57 -14.28
CA VAL A 81 -3.67 0.30 -15.33
C VAL A 81 -3.96 -0.19 -16.76
N ASN A 82 -4.24 -1.48 -16.96
CA ASN A 82 -4.49 -2.08 -18.27
C ASN A 82 -5.85 -2.80 -18.42
N SER A 83 -6.81 -2.59 -17.51
CA SER A 83 -8.11 -3.28 -17.56
C SER A 83 -9.18 -2.60 -18.43
N ASN A 84 -8.79 -1.78 -19.42
CA ASN A 84 -9.69 -1.09 -20.35
C ASN A 84 -9.41 -1.47 -21.80
#